data_AF-A0A0K1PHJ7-F1
#
_entry.id   AF-A0A0K1PHJ7-F1
#
_cell.length_a   1.000
_cell.length_b   1.000
_cell.length_c   1.000
_cell.angle_alpha   90.00
_cell.angle_beta   90.00
_cell.angle_gamma   90.00
#
_symmetry.space_group_name_H-M   'P 1'
#
loop_
_entity.id
_entity.type
_entity.pdbx_description
1 polymer ?
#
loop_
_entity_poly.entity_id
_entity_poly.type
_entity_poly.pdbx_seq_one_letter_code
_entity_poly.pdbx_strand_id
1 'polypeptide(L)'
;MAINGTALSENVILQGFFEPPLDSRFAEVGAGKTLEIRGSDAGGSTSLDLPCPAEVRITSPAPGTRVRPGEVLTVTWSGDVHAHNQEFVMAPNVQFWAVNEFSGRWAEIFGKGAVVPKGQDRIEVTVPEVDAGALAIELDVPGKFVLQKNAEGGENNGICWLSRRVELTVAP
;
A
#
# COMPACT_ATOMS: atom_id res chain seq x y z
N MET A 1 27.09 -0.82 5.26
CA MET A 1 26.79 0.62 5.11
C MET A 1 25.47 0.86 5.80
N ALA A 2 25.53 1.44 7.00
CA ALA A 2 24.36 1.64 7.85
C ALA A 2 23.60 2.88 7.41
N ILE A 3 22.27 2.80 7.36
CA ILE A 3 21.40 3.98 7.37
C ILE A 3 20.39 3.76 8.50
N ASN A 4 20.66 4.42 9.62
CA ASN A 4 19.68 4.75 10.66
C ASN A 4 18.82 5.91 10.14
N GLY A 5 17.51 5.84 10.35
CA GLY A 5 16.61 6.97 10.07
C GLY A 5 15.15 6.58 10.10
N THR A 6 14.51 6.79 11.23
CA THR A 6 13.06 6.78 11.46
C THR A 6 12.38 7.84 10.57
N ALA A 7 11.52 7.43 9.63
CA ALA A 7 10.49 8.28 9.02
C ALA A 7 9.57 7.42 8.13
N LEU A 8 8.25 7.54 8.38
CA LEU A 8 7.11 7.20 7.52
C LEU A 8 7.49 6.58 6.15
N SER A 9 7.35 5.26 6.01
CA SER A 9 7.57 4.61 4.71
C SER A 9 6.39 4.93 3.78
N GLU A 10 6.57 5.86 2.85
CA GLU A 10 5.74 5.98 1.65
C GLU A 10 6.15 4.86 0.68
N ASN A 11 5.50 3.71 0.75
CA ASN A 11 5.75 2.64 -0.21
C ASN A 11 4.69 2.70 -1.31
N VAL A 12 5.12 2.87 -2.56
CA VAL A 12 4.29 2.59 -3.74
C VAL A 12 4.55 1.14 -4.11
N ILE A 13 3.60 0.25 -3.79
CA ILE A 13 3.71 -1.18 -4.11
C ILE A 13 3.16 -1.41 -5.53
N LEU A 14 3.96 -2.00 -6.40
CA LEU A 14 3.49 -2.47 -7.70
C LEU A 14 3.07 -3.93 -7.57
N GLN A 15 1.77 -4.18 -7.64
CA GLN A 15 1.27 -5.50 -8.03
C GLN A 15 1.07 -5.49 -9.54
N GLY A 16 2.15 -5.77 -10.27
CA GLY A 16 2.07 -6.26 -11.65
C GLY A 16 2.39 -7.75 -11.64
N PHE A 17 1.68 -8.54 -12.45
CA PHE A 17 2.15 -9.89 -12.82
C PHE A 17 3.35 -9.75 -13.78
N PHE A 18 4.45 -9.26 -13.24
CA PHE A 18 5.74 -9.17 -13.90
C PHE A 18 6.73 -9.50 -12.79
N GLU A 19 7.31 -10.70 -12.79
CA GLU A 19 8.37 -11.05 -11.84
C GLU A 19 9.60 -10.20 -12.19
N PRO A 20 9.92 -9.10 -11.48
CA PRO A 20 11.16 -8.44 -11.75
C PRO A 20 12.26 -9.19 -10.98
N PRO A 21 13.51 -9.20 -11.47
CA PRO A 21 14.62 -9.64 -10.63
C PRO A 21 14.65 -8.80 -9.34
N LEU A 22 15.04 -9.45 -8.23
CA LEU A 22 15.04 -8.99 -6.82
C LEU A 22 15.80 -7.67 -6.51
N ASP A 23 16.16 -6.88 -7.51
CA ASP A 23 16.88 -5.60 -7.40
C ASP A 23 16.18 -4.44 -8.13
N SER A 24 14.91 -4.60 -8.51
CA SER A 24 14.10 -3.50 -9.03
C SER A 24 13.75 -2.52 -7.91
N ARG A 25 14.62 -1.51 -7.73
CA ARG A 25 14.26 -0.28 -7.02
C ARG A 25 13.26 0.47 -7.89
N PHE A 26 11.97 0.25 -7.65
CA PHE A 26 10.98 1.17 -8.15
C PHE A 26 11.27 2.54 -7.53
N ALA A 27 11.50 3.54 -8.37
CA ALA A 27 11.60 4.91 -7.89
C ALA A 27 10.31 5.21 -7.12
N GLU A 28 10.44 5.82 -5.94
CA GLU A 28 9.30 6.30 -5.17
C GLU A 28 8.54 7.30 -6.04
N VAL A 29 7.37 6.90 -6.54
CA VAL A 29 6.52 7.77 -7.36
C VAL A 29 5.64 8.55 -6.40
N GLY A 30 5.76 9.87 -6.40
CA GLY A 30 4.94 10.71 -5.53
C GLY A 30 3.44 10.53 -5.82
N ALA A 31 2.61 10.74 -4.81
CA ALA A 31 1.16 10.73 -4.97
C ALA A 31 0.69 11.71 -6.06
N GLY A 32 -0.35 11.32 -6.81
CA GLY A 32 -0.94 12.06 -7.92
C GLY A 32 -0.04 12.18 -9.15
N LYS A 33 1.10 11.47 -9.19
CA LYS A 33 1.96 11.37 -10.38
C LYS A 33 1.60 10.16 -11.22
N THR A 34 2.18 10.10 -12.40
CA THR A 34 2.11 8.92 -13.27
C THR A 34 3.42 8.16 -13.14
N LEU A 35 3.34 6.87 -12.82
CA LEU A 35 4.45 5.95 -12.92
C LEU A 35 4.52 5.43 -14.35
N GLU A 36 5.65 5.64 -15.03
CA GLU A 36 5.91 5.03 -16.32
C GLU A 36 6.73 3.75 -16.14
N ILE A 37 6.18 2.62 -16.57
CA ILE A 37 6.90 1.35 -16.65
C ILE A 37 7.37 1.17 -18.08
N ARG A 38 8.67 0.93 -18.28
CA ARG A 38 9.25 0.61 -19.59
C ARG A 38 9.79 -0.81 -19.61
N GLY A 39 9.40 -1.57 -20.62
CA GLY A 39 9.97 -2.87 -20.95
C GLY A 39 10.68 -2.78 -22.30
N SER A 40 11.79 -3.49 -22.46
CA SER A 40 12.49 -3.60 -23.74
C SER A 40 13.09 -4.98 -23.91
N ASP A 41 12.96 -5.54 -25.12
CA ASP A 41 13.59 -6.78 -25.54
C ASP A 41 14.19 -6.64 -26.95
N ALA A 42 14.57 -7.76 -27.57
CA ALA A 42 15.12 -7.76 -28.92
C ALA A 42 14.09 -7.37 -30.01
N GLY A 43 12.80 -7.41 -29.70
CA GLY A 43 11.67 -7.10 -30.58
C GLY A 43 11.17 -5.66 -30.49
N GLY A 44 11.49 -4.93 -29.42
CA GLY A 44 11.18 -3.51 -29.30
C GLY A 44 11.12 -3.01 -27.86
N SER A 45 10.54 -1.82 -27.68
CA SER A 45 10.25 -1.23 -26.37
C SER A 45 8.76 -1.00 -26.20
N THR A 46 8.24 -1.30 -25.02
CA THR A 46 6.88 -0.98 -24.59
C THR A 46 6.91 -0.05 -23.38
N SER A 47 5.93 0.84 -23.27
CA SER A 47 5.69 1.61 -22.06
C SER A 47 4.25 1.43 -21.57
N LEU A 48 4.06 1.56 -20.26
CA LEU A 48 2.77 1.55 -19.60
C LEU A 48 2.74 2.67 -18.55
N ASP A 49 1.79 3.60 -18.71
CA ASP A 49 1.58 4.71 -17.79
C ASP A 49 0.52 4.35 -16.76
N LEU A 50 0.91 4.38 -15.47
CA LEU A 50 0.06 4.05 -14.33
C LEU A 50 -0.21 5.31 -13.50
N PRO A 51 -1.41 5.92 -13.60
CA PRO A 51 -1.77 7.04 -12.74
C PRO A 51 -1.86 6.58 -11.28
N CYS A 52 -1.04 7.18 -10.42
CA CYS A 52 -1.07 6.93 -8.99
C CYS A 52 -2.18 7.75 -8.31
N PRO A 53 -2.80 7.21 -7.24
CA PRO A 53 -3.77 7.95 -6.45
C PRO A 53 -3.23 9.30 -5.98
N ALA A 54 -4.13 10.28 -5.86
CA ALA A 54 -3.82 11.54 -5.19
C ALA A 54 -3.40 11.30 -3.73
N GLU A 55 -2.77 12.31 -3.12
CA GLU A 55 -2.29 12.23 -1.75
C GLU A 55 -3.41 11.88 -0.77
N VAL A 56 -3.15 10.88 0.05
CA VAL A 56 -3.97 10.50 1.21
C VAL A 56 -3.10 10.47 2.45
N ARG A 57 -3.69 10.70 3.62
CA ARG A 57 -2.98 10.67 4.90
C ARG A 57 -3.84 10.08 5.98
N ILE A 58 -3.30 9.14 6.74
CA ILE A 58 -3.93 8.68 7.98
C ILE A 58 -3.87 9.85 8.98
N THR A 59 -5.02 10.27 9.48
CA THR A 59 -5.17 11.36 10.45
C THR A 59 -5.38 10.84 11.88
N SER A 60 -5.85 9.59 12.03
CA SER A 60 -5.91 8.83 13.27
C SER A 60 -5.74 7.35 12.94
N PRO A 61 -4.99 6.57 13.73
CA PRO A 61 -4.21 6.99 14.90
C PRO A 61 -3.00 7.86 14.53
N ALA A 62 -2.46 8.57 15.52
CA ALA A 62 -1.17 9.25 15.40
C ALA A 62 -0.01 8.23 15.52
N PRO A 63 1.17 8.52 14.95
CA PRO A 63 2.36 7.69 15.14
C PRO A 63 2.68 7.49 16.63
N GLY A 64 2.94 6.24 17.00
CA GLY A 64 3.26 5.84 18.37
C GLY A 64 2.04 5.72 19.29
N THR A 65 0.80 5.90 18.79
CA THR A 65 -0.41 5.62 19.57
C THR A 65 -0.31 4.25 20.23
N ARG A 66 -0.60 4.20 21.54
CA ARG A 66 -0.63 2.95 22.29
C ARG A 66 -1.94 2.22 22.06
N VAL A 67 -1.86 0.94 21.76
CA VAL A 67 -3.01 0.07 21.52
C VAL A 67 -2.87 -1.24 22.29
N ARG A 68 -3.99 -1.91 22.56
CA ARG A 68 -4.01 -3.25 23.15
C ARG A 68 -4.63 -4.28 22.19
N PRO A 69 -4.17 -5.53 22.18
CA PRO A 69 -4.86 -6.59 21.46
C PRO A 69 -6.34 -6.66 21.82
N GLY A 70 -7.21 -6.83 20.81
CA GLY A 70 -8.66 -6.86 20.96
C GLY A 70 -9.33 -5.49 21.07
N GLU A 71 -8.57 -4.40 21.19
CA GLU A 71 -9.10 -3.04 21.14
C GLU A 71 -9.71 -2.73 19.77
N VAL A 72 -10.87 -2.07 19.75
CA VAL A 72 -11.44 -1.51 18.52
C VAL A 72 -10.81 -0.15 18.28
N LEU A 73 -10.10 -0.02 17.18
CA LEU A 73 -9.41 1.19 16.79
C LEU A 73 -10.11 1.84 15.60
N THR A 74 -10.47 3.11 15.75
CA THR A 74 -10.98 3.93 14.65
C THR A 74 -9.82 4.52 13.86
N VAL A 75 -9.72 4.15 12.59
CA VAL A 75 -8.78 4.70 11.63
C VAL A 75 -9.49 5.74 10.78
N THR A 76 -8.92 6.94 10.65
CA THR A 76 -9.46 8.03 9.84
C THR A 76 -8.38 8.55 8.89
N TRP A 77 -8.79 9.15 7.77
CA TRP A 77 -7.86 9.71 6.80
C TRP A 77 -8.38 10.99 6.16
N SER A 78 -7.47 11.71 5.50
CA SER A 78 -7.79 12.79 4.56
C SER A 78 -7.49 12.34 3.13
N GLY A 79 -8.22 12.90 2.16
CA GLY A 79 -8.10 12.57 0.75
C GLY A 79 -9.18 11.58 0.29
N ASP A 80 -9.27 11.36 -1.03
CA ASP A 80 -10.25 10.45 -1.63
C ASP A 80 -9.61 9.08 -1.90
N VAL A 81 -9.94 8.10 -1.06
CA VAL A 81 -9.45 6.71 -1.18
C VAL A 81 -10.21 5.89 -2.23
N HIS A 82 -11.30 6.42 -2.80
CA HIS A 82 -12.12 5.75 -3.81
C HIS A 82 -12.08 6.43 -5.18
N ALA A 83 -11.20 7.41 -5.39
CA ALA A 83 -11.10 8.19 -6.63
C ALA A 83 -11.00 7.33 -7.90
N HIS A 84 -10.45 6.12 -7.79
CA HIS A 84 -10.24 5.19 -8.89
C HIS A 84 -10.94 3.85 -8.72
N ASN A 85 -11.89 3.76 -7.77
CA ASN A 85 -12.66 2.54 -7.50
C ASN A 85 -13.63 2.24 -8.66
N GLN A 86 -13.11 1.63 -9.73
CA GLN A 86 -13.91 1.04 -10.78
C GLN A 86 -14.48 -0.29 -10.27
N GLU A 87 -15.51 -0.17 -9.43
CA GLU A 87 -16.50 -1.10 -8.86
C GLU A 87 -16.18 -2.60 -8.62
N PHE A 88 -15.11 -3.21 -9.13
CA PHE A 88 -14.92 -4.66 -9.10
C PHE A 88 -13.47 -5.18 -9.14
N VAL A 89 -12.43 -4.35 -9.27
CA VAL A 89 -11.05 -4.87 -9.42
C VAL A 89 -10.27 -4.89 -8.09
N MET A 90 -10.21 -3.76 -7.39
CA MET A 90 -9.47 -3.62 -6.12
C MET A 90 -10.15 -2.54 -5.28
N ALA A 91 -10.42 -2.82 -4.00
CA ALA A 91 -10.98 -1.85 -3.07
C ALA A 91 -9.88 -1.35 -2.11
N PRO A 92 -9.92 -0.07 -1.68
CA PRO A 92 -9.04 0.41 -0.63
C PRO A 92 -9.24 -0.40 0.64
N ASN A 93 -8.15 -0.61 1.37
CA ASN A 93 -8.15 -1.42 2.58
C ASN A 93 -7.24 -0.81 3.64
N VAL A 94 -7.59 -1.08 4.89
CA VAL A 94 -6.74 -0.86 6.04
C VAL A 94 -6.22 -2.22 6.49
N GLN A 95 -4.91 -2.35 6.65
CA GLN A 95 -4.26 -3.60 7.02
C GLN A 95 -3.28 -3.41 8.17
N PHE A 96 -3.00 -4.50 8.89
CA PHE A 96 -2.02 -4.52 9.97
C PHE A 96 -0.71 -5.13 9.50
N TRP A 97 0.38 -4.55 9.98
CA TRP A 97 1.73 -5.06 9.80
C TRP A 97 2.37 -5.26 11.16
N ALA A 98 3.16 -6.32 11.32
CA ALA A 98 3.98 -6.52 12.50
C ALA A 98 5.43 -6.79 12.08
N VAL A 99 6.37 -6.44 12.97
CA VAL A 99 7.76 -6.87 12.79
C VAL A 99 7.85 -8.36 13.10
N ASN A 100 8.24 -9.15 12.11
CA ASN A 100 8.54 -10.56 12.28
C ASN A 100 9.83 -10.69 13.11
N GLU A 101 9.75 -11.30 14.29
CA GLU A 101 10.87 -11.38 15.23
C GLU A 101 12.06 -12.17 14.70
N PHE A 102 11.83 -13.16 13.83
CA PHE A 102 12.90 -13.99 13.25
C PHE A 102 13.72 -13.24 12.20
N SER A 103 13.07 -12.39 11.39
CA SER A 103 13.71 -11.70 10.28
C SER A 103 13.99 -10.22 10.55
N GLY A 104 13.39 -9.65 11.59
CA GLY A 104 13.39 -8.21 11.86
C GLY A 104 12.69 -7.37 10.78
N ARG A 105 11.91 -8.00 9.91
CA ARG A 105 11.23 -7.35 8.78
C ARG A 105 9.75 -7.19 9.06
N TRP A 106 9.16 -6.12 8.53
CA TRP A 106 7.71 -5.95 8.50
C TRP A 106 7.05 -7.02 7.64
N ALA A 107 6.01 -7.64 8.16
CA ALA A 107 5.15 -8.57 7.44
C ALA A 107 3.68 -8.20 7.68
N GLU A 108 2.86 -8.34 6.64
CA GLU A 108 1.41 -8.16 6.73
C GLU A 108 0.81 -9.26 7.63
N ILE A 109 -0.17 -8.89 8.44
CA ILE A 109 -0.98 -9.82 9.22
C ILE A 109 -2.26 -10.10 8.44
N PHE A 110 -2.16 -11.09 7.53
CA PHE A 110 -3.25 -11.45 6.63
C PHE A 110 -4.58 -11.69 7.35
N GLY A 111 -5.66 -11.14 6.79
CA GLY A 111 -7.02 -11.33 7.28
C GLY A 111 -7.38 -10.57 8.56
N LYS A 112 -6.50 -9.67 9.03
CA LYS A 112 -6.78 -8.78 10.19
C LYS A 112 -7.16 -7.35 9.82
N GLY A 113 -7.04 -7.01 8.54
CA GLY A 113 -7.47 -5.73 8.00
C GLY A 113 -8.99 -5.67 7.71
N ALA A 114 -9.41 -4.57 7.10
CA ALA A 114 -10.77 -4.38 6.63
C ALA A 114 -10.81 -3.56 5.34
N VAL A 115 -11.75 -3.90 4.46
CA VAL A 115 -12.01 -3.13 3.22
C VAL A 115 -12.74 -1.84 3.58
N VAL A 116 -12.27 -0.72 3.07
CA VAL A 116 -12.90 0.59 3.27
C VAL A 116 -14.18 0.67 2.43
N PRO A 117 -15.36 0.88 3.07
CA PRO A 117 -16.61 1.04 2.33
C PRO A 117 -16.66 2.37 1.57
N LYS A 118 -17.31 2.36 0.40
CA LYS A 118 -17.48 3.56 -0.44
C LYS A 118 -18.10 4.71 0.35
N GLY A 119 -17.50 5.90 0.22
CA GLY A 119 -17.99 7.13 0.85
C GLY A 119 -17.69 7.26 2.34
N GLN A 120 -16.89 6.36 2.91
CA GLN A 120 -16.37 6.50 4.26
C GLN A 120 -15.03 7.25 4.25
N ASP A 121 -14.79 8.00 5.32
CA ASP A 121 -13.51 8.63 5.66
C ASP A 121 -12.89 8.01 6.94
N ARG A 122 -13.52 6.94 7.42
CA ARG A 122 -13.14 6.20 8.61
C ARG A 122 -13.53 4.73 8.55
N ILE A 123 -12.82 3.91 9.29
CA ILE A 123 -13.16 2.50 9.51
C ILE A 123 -12.75 2.08 10.93
N GLU A 124 -13.49 1.13 11.50
CA GLU A 124 -13.12 0.47 12.74
C GLU A 124 -12.44 -0.86 12.42
N VAL A 125 -11.30 -1.12 13.06
CA VAL A 125 -10.57 -2.38 12.96
C VAL A 125 -10.22 -2.88 14.36
N THR A 126 -10.23 -4.20 14.54
CA THR A 126 -9.83 -4.80 15.82
C THR A 126 -8.33 -5.06 15.81
N VAL A 127 -7.62 -4.51 16.79
CA VAL A 127 -6.18 -4.69 16.95
C VAL A 127 -5.88 -6.18 17.14
N PRO A 128 -5.05 -6.80 16.27
CA PRO A 128 -4.78 -8.22 16.35
C PRO A 128 -3.90 -8.55 17.56
N GLU A 129 -4.00 -9.78 18.04
CA GLU A 129 -2.95 -10.36 18.89
C GLU A 129 -1.68 -10.51 18.07
N VAL A 130 -0.60 -9.92 18.58
CA VAL A 130 0.73 -10.00 17.99
C VAL A 130 1.72 -10.29 19.09
N ASP A 131 2.60 -11.25 18.85
CA ASP A 131 3.76 -11.50 19.72
C ASP A 131 4.82 -10.40 19.56
N ALA A 132 4.70 -9.60 18.49
CA ALA A 132 5.65 -8.58 18.10
C ALA A 132 5.55 -7.28 18.93
N GLY A 133 6.70 -6.74 19.34
CA GLY A 133 6.79 -5.44 20.03
C GLY A 133 6.53 -4.20 19.15
N ALA A 134 6.31 -4.39 17.84
CA ALA A 134 6.00 -3.30 16.91
C ALA A 134 4.87 -3.71 15.95
N LEU A 135 3.84 -2.86 15.91
CA LEU A 135 2.66 -2.99 15.08
C LEU A 135 2.51 -1.72 14.24
N ALA A 136 1.97 -1.83 13.04
CA ALA A 136 1.63 -0.69 12.22
C ALA A 136 0.28 -0.92 11.54
N ILE A 137 -0.37 0.18 11.18
CA ILE A 137 -1.51 0.20 10.29
C ILE A 137 -1.07 0.81 8.97
N GLU A 138 -1.54 0.22 7.89
CA GLU A 138 -1.35 0.72 6.54
C GLU A 138 -2.70 0.90 5.86
N LEU A 139 -2.90 2.07 5.27
CA LEU A 139 -4.00 2.38 4.37
C LEU A 139 -3.47 2.24 2.94
N ASP A 140 -4.02 1.28 2.20
CA ASP A 140 -3.72 1.04 0.81
C ASP A 140 -4.82 1.61 -0.07
N VAL A 141 -4.41 2.43 -1.02
CA VAL A 141 -5.31 3.08 -1.97
C VAL A 141 -4.95 2.63 -3.38
N PRO A 142 -5.84 1.89 -4.07
CA PRO A 142 -5.63 1.50 -5.45
C PRO A 142 -5.76 2.71 -6.38
N GLY A 143 -4.81 2.83 -7.31
CA GLY A 143 -4.89 3.75 -8.43
C GLY A 143 -5.84 3.26 -9.52
N LYS A 144 -5.78 3.91 -10.68
CA LYS A 144 -6.56 3.46 -11.84
C LYS A 144 -5.92 2.18 -12.41
N PHE A 145 -6.73 1.14 -12.58
CA PHE A 145 -6.32 -0.03 -13.35
C PHE A 145 -6.20 0.35 -14.83
N VAL A 146 -5.05 0.05 -15.43
CA VAL A 146 -4.75 0.36 -16.83
C VAL A 146 -4.64 -0.94 -17.62
N LEU A 147 -5.36 -0.99 -18.74
CA LEU A 147 -5.27 -2.03 -19.76
C LEU A 147 -4.83 -1.38 -21.07
N GLN A 148 -3.72 -1.85 -21.62
CA GLN A 148 -3.13 -1.34 -22.86
C GLN A 148 -2.81 -2.50 -23.79
N LYS A 149 -3.38 -2.50 -25.00
CA LYS A 149 -3.02 -3.48 -26.03
C LYS A 149 -1.60 -3.23 -26.52
N ASN A 150 -0.80 -4.29 -26.62
CA ASN A 150 0.54 -4.22 -27.18
C ASN A 150 0.53 -4.46 -28.70
N ALA A 151 1.66 -4.20 -29.36
CA ALA A 151 1.78 -4.31 -30.83
C ALA A 151 1.59 -5.75 -31.36
N GLU A 152 1.77 -6.75 -30.50
CA GLU A 152 1.66 -8.18 -30.79
C GLU A 152 0.24 -8.73 -30.56
N GLY A 153 -0.70 -7.87 -30.13
CA GLY A 153 -2.08 -8.24 -29.85
C GLY A 153 -2.33 -8.80 -28.44
N GLY A 154 -1.30 -8.83 -27.58
CA GLY A 154 -1.43 -9.08 -26.13
C GLY A 154 -1.84 -7.82 -25.35
N GLU A 155 -1.95 -7.94 -24.03
CA GLU A 155 -2.37 -6.86 -23.13
C GLU A 155 -1.34 -6.64 -22.03
N ASN A 156 -0.83 -5.41 -21.94
CA ASN A 156 -0.11 -4.92 -20.78
C ASN A 156 -1.13 -4.37 -19.79
N ASN A 157 -0.97 -4.70 -18.51
CA ASN A 157 -1.85 -4.18 -17.47
C ASN A 157 -1.09 -3.88 -16.18
N GLY A 158 -1.68 -3.02 -15.38
CA GLY A 158 -1.08 -2.65 -14.11
C GLY A 158 -1.91 -1.63 -13.34
N ILE A 159 -1.47 -1.39 -12.12
CA ILE A 159 -2.06 -0.45 -11.19
C ILE A 159 -0.96 0.14 -10.32
N CYS A 160 -1.02 1.44 -10.04
CA CYS A 160 -0.18 2.07 -9.04
C CYS A 160 -0.92 2.10 -7.70
N TRP A 161 -0.29 1.64 -6.63
CA TRP A 161 -0.85 1.69 -5.27
C TRP A 161 -0.19 2.80 -4.46
N LEU A 162 -0.99 3.50 -3.68
CA LEU A 162 -0.49 4.41 -2.66
C LEU A 162 -0.69 3.76 -1.29
N SER A 163 0.40 3.46 -0.59
CA SER A 163 0.35 2.98 0.79
C SER A 163 0.76 4.09 1.76
N ARG A 164 0.02 4.20 2.86
CA ARG A 164 0.31 5.13 3.97
C ARG A 164 0.33 4.36 5.27
N ARG A 165 1.47 4.39 5.96
CA ARG A 165 1.68 3.61 7.17
C ARG A 165 1.84 4.48 8.40
N VAL A 166 1.25 4.06 9.51
CA VAL A 166 1.43 4.62 10.85
C VAL A 166 1.85 3.51 11.80
N GLU A 167 3.00 3.68 12.44
CA GLU A 167 3.47 2.77 13.49
C GLU A 167 2.73 3.02 14.80
N LEU A 168 2.42 1.93 15.51
CA LEU A 168 1.72 1.89 16.78
C LEU A 168 2.62 1.27 17.85
N THR A 169 2.34 1.59 19.11
CA THR A 169 3.00 0.96 20.25
C THR A 169 2.04 -0.07 20.86
N VAL A 170 2.42 -1.34 20.90
CA VAL A 170 1.61 -2.37 21.56
C VAL A 170 1.86 -2.29 23.08
N ALA A 171 0.79 -2.09 23.85
CA ALA A 171 0.86 -2.17 25.30
C ALA A 171 0.81 -3.65 25.74
N PRO A 172 1.52 -4.02 26.82
CA PRO A 172 1.47 -5.37 27.37
C PRO A 172 0.08 -5.74 27.92
#